data_AF-A0AAN9TLB5-F1
#
_entry.id   AF-A0AAN9TLB5-F1
#
_cell.length_a   1.000
_cell.length_b   1.000
_cell.length_c   1.000
_cell.angle_alpha   90.00
_cell.angle_beta   90.00
_cell.angle_gamma   90.00
#
_symmetry.space_group_name_H-M   'P 1'
#
loop_
_entity.id
_entity.type
_entity.pdbx_description
1 polymer ?
#
loop_
_entity_poly.entity_id
_entity_poly.type
_entity_poly.pdbx_seq_one_letter_code
_entity_poly.pdbx_strand_id
1 'polypeptide(L)'
;MGNEVANLYEIPENGRPLPVAVGSNGVPSAPSGLGQQFPSINPIVQGTTTNIQGRPRLSTTLKSTDASLALLDGVKEVALSSEFVGSSVSTPQVIGAGTAAETPRTLRDVIHCQDKGNAYTIAQKGEFWVLYNYVPANRSFSCDESVTYTTHADFTFLDNLQPLVERWRGPISLALYAPGSDFAATLASIRYLRKCELPLIYEYVTFHVYFEAKHLPKVIPKPSVAAHFDSIDCRQPAPWVNVSVNSLYRSHKKLLYPVNVGRNVARDAAQTHYLLASDIELYPSPGIINAFLEMVLRQDAPLRHSKPKVFPLSLFEVESYVSPPNTKLGLKRRDNWIVMRISHEADAQYCRAGMNNMVLANKNKCGEQ
;
A
#
# COMPACT_ATOMS: atom_id res chain seq x y z
N MET A 1 -3.60 7.80 -16.61
CA MET A 1 -5.08 7.66 -16.42
C MET A 1 -5.50 6.19 -16.26
N GLY A 2 -5.07 5.55 -15.18
CA GLY A 2 -5.91 4.52 -14.57
C GLY A 2 -6.95 5.21 -13.68
N ASN A 3 -8.09 4.58 -13.43
CA ASN A 3 -8.95 5.03 -12.34
C ASN A 3 -8.27 4.64 -11.01
N GLU A 4 -8.18 5.59 -10.08
CA GLU A 4 -7.94 5.29 -8.67
C GLU A 4 -9.04 4.35 -8.17
N VAL A 5 -8.66 3.34 -7.39
CA VAL A 5 -9.60 2.37 -6.81
C VAL A 5 -9.11 1.98 -5.43
N ALA A 6 -9.96 2.18 -4.42
CA ALA A 6 -9.71 1.74 -3.04
C ALA A 6 -10.89 0.89 -2.55
N ASN A 7 -10.78 -0.42 -2.76
CA ASN A 7 -11.86 -1.37 -2.55
C ASN A 7 -11.38 -2.58 -1.74
N LEU A 8 -12.22 -3.03 -0.80
CA LEU A 8 -12.03 -4.27 -0.04
C LEU A 8 -12.76 -5.43 -0.75
N TYR A 9 -12.12 -6.60 -0.88
CA TYR A 9 -12.64 -7.77 -1.61
C TYR A 9 -12.40 -9.09 -0.86
N GLU A 10 -13.26 -10.07 -1.13
CA GLU A 10 -13.08 -11.51 -0.79
C GLU A 10 -12.25 -12.22 -1.87
N ILE A 11 -11.26 -13.06 -1.48
CA ILE A 11 -10.61 -14.00 -2.41
C ILE A 11 -11.43 -15.30 -2.46
N PRO A 12 -11.99 -15.70 -3.62
CA PRO A 12 -12.66 -16.99 -3.73
C PRO A 12 -11.68 -18.16 -3.49
N GLU A 13 -12.07 -19.16 -2.70
CA GLU A 13 -11.24 -20.34 -2.36
C GLU A 13 -10.60 -21.00 -3.59
N ASN A 14 -11.32 -21.00 -4.71
CA ASN A 14 -10.93 -21.63 -5.96
C ASN A 14 -9.96 -20.80 -6.83
N GLY A 15 -9.42 -19.68 -6.32
CA GLY A 15 -8.38 -18.87 -6.99
C GLY A 15 -8.79 -18.23 -8.33
N ARG A 16 -10.05 -18.36 -8.76
CA ARG A 16 -10.54 -17.78 -10.01
C ARG A 16 -10.55 -16.25 -9.91
N PRO A 17 -10.01 -15.53 -10.91
CA PRO A 17 -10.20 -14.09 -11.00
C PRO A 17 -11.69 -13.73 -10.97
N LEU A 18 -12.04 -12.65 -10.27
CA LEU A 18 -13.32 -11.99 -10.48
C LEU A 18 -13.42 -11.59 -11.97
N PRO A 19 -14.60 -11.71 -12.61
CA PRO A 19 -14.75 -11.37 -14.01
C PRO A 19 -14.37 -9.91 -14.23
N VAL A 20 -13.41 -9.67 -15.13
CA VAL A 20 -13.09 -8.31 -15.57
C VAL A 20 -14.34 -7.72 -16.20
N ALA A 21 -14.72 -6.51 -15.78
CA ALA A 21 -15.81 -5.77 -16.39
C ALA A 21 -15.41 -5.36 -17.82
N VAL A 22 -15.73 -6.21 -18.79
CA VAL A 22 -15.49 -5.93 -20.21
C VAL A 22 -16.44 -4.82 -20.65
N GLY A 23 -15.90 -3.60 -20.78
CA GLY A 23 -16.63 -2.47 -21.37
C GLY A 23 -17.06 -2.81 -22.79
N SER A 24 -18.36 -2.77 -23.04
CA SER A 24 -18.98 -3.23 -24.29
C SER A 24 -18.78 -2.24 -25.45
N ASN A 25 -17.60 -2.28 -26.08
CA ASN A 25 -17.32 -1.59 -27.34
C ASN A 25 -16.79 -2.60 -28.38
N GLY A 26 -17.69 -3.13 -29.20
CA GLY A 26 -17.35 -4.07 -30.27
C GLY A 26 -17.11 -3.37 -31.60
N VAL A 27 -15.89 -3.52 -32.15
CA VAL A 27 -15.52 -3.18 -33.53
C VAL A 27 -14.65 -4.35 -34.05
N PRO A 28 -14.85 -4.86 -35.28
CA PRO A 28 -14.44 -6.21 -35.65
C PRO A 28 -12.97 -6.38 -36.02
N SER A 29 -12.53 -7.64 -36.03
CA SER A 29 -11.20 -8.09 -36.43
C SER A 29 -10.98 -8.12 -37.96
N ALA A 30 -9.73 -7.91 -38.37
CA ALA A 30 -9.24 -8.12 -39.74
C ALA A 30 -7.84 -8.79 -39.70
N PRO A 31 -7.38 -9.49 -40.75
CA PRO A 31 -6.43 -10.61 -40.60
C PRO A 31 -4.95 -10.28 -40.88
N SER A 32 -4.12 -11.30 -40.65
CA SER A 32 -2.66 -11.34 -40.79
C SER A 32 -2.12 -11.10 -42.21
N GLY A 33 -0.91 -10.53 -42.32
CA GLY A 33 -0.12 -10.45 -43.55
C GLY A 33 1.39 -10.45 -43.26
N LEU A 34 2.21 -10.94 -44.20
CA LEU A 34 3.68 -11.05 -44.02
C LEU A 34 4.38 -9.71 -44.33
N GLY A 35 5.55 -9.50 -43.71
CA GLY A 35 6.29 -8.23 -43.77
C GLY A 35 7.34 -8.13 -44.89
N GLN A 36 8.06 -7.00 -44.88
CA GLN A 36 9.33 -6.77 -45.59
C GLN A 36 10.16 -5.68 -44.87
N GLN A 37 11.30 -5.25 -45.43
CA GLN A 37 12.50 -4.95 -44.63
C GLN A 37 13.31 -3.72 -45.11
N PHE A 38 13.33 -2.64 -44.29
CA PHE A 38 14.29 -1.49 -44.34
C PHE A 38 14.23 -0.59 -45.62
N PRO A 39 14.92 0.59 -45.72
CA PRO A 39 15.95 1.17 -44.85
C PRO A 39 15.74 2.63 -44.37
N SER A 40 16.77 3.19 -43.72
CA SER A 40 16.83 4.49 -43.03
C SER A 40 16.97 5.72 -43.94
N ILE A 41 16.49 6.89 -43.48
CA ILE A 41 16.93 8.23 -43.95
C ILE A 41 17.14 9.19 -42.76
N ASN A 42 18.21 9.98 -42.85
CA ASN A 42 18.63 11.17 -42.07
C ASN A 42 19.71 11.88 -42.94
N PRO A 43 20.15 13.13 -42.70
CA PRO A 43 19.78 14.13 -41.67
C PRO A 43 19.46 15.52 -42.28
N ILE A 44 19.51 16.61 -41.48
CA ILE A 44 19.89 18.05 -41.74
C ILE A 44 19.25 18.89 -40.58
N VAL A 45 19.95 19.59 -39.65
CA VAL A 45 20.93 20.71 -39.73
C VAL A 45 20.21 22.02 -40.17
N GLN A 46 20.25 23.21 -39.54
CA GLN A 46 21.07 23.93 -38.53
C GLN A 46 20.12 24.86 -37.70
N GLY A 47 20.48 25.60 -36.64
CA GLY A 47 21.73 25.83 -35.89
C GLY A 47 21.60 27.07 -34.97
N THR A 48 22.65 27.40 -34.19
CA THR A 48 22.99 28.73 -33.56
C THR A 48 21.95 29.48 -32.69
N THR A 49 22.22 30.07 -31.51
CA THR A 49 23.38 30.22 -30.58
C THR A 49 22.80 30.54 -29.15
N THR A 50 23.38 31.13 -28.09
CA THR A 50 24.60 31.95 -27.80
C THR A 50 24.94 31.91 -26.29
N ASN A 51 26.09 32.46 -25.86
CA ASN A 51 26.49 32.64 -24.44
C ASN A 51 25.93 33.92 -23.80
N ILE A 52 25.78 33.93 -22.45
CA ILE A 52 26.30 34.97 -21.53
C ILE A 52 26.76 34.30 -20.20
N GLN A 53 27.83 34.79 -19.57
CA GLN A 53 28.32 34.37 -18.24
C GLN A 53 27.97 35.41 -17.16
N GLY A 54 27.79 35.00 -15.88
CA GLY A 54 27.62 35.95 -14.78
C GLY A 54 27.59 35.36 -13.35
N ARG A 55 28.56 35.78 -12.51
CA ARG A 55 28.60 35.72 -11.03
C ARG A 55 29.00 37.14 -10.55
N PRO A 56 28.93 37.55 -9.26
CA PRO A 56 28.75 36.75 -8.04
C PRO A 56 27.79 37.31 -6.94
N ARG A 57 27.52 36.48 -5.92
CA ARG A 57 27.45 36.76 -4.46
C ARG A 57 27.10 38.20 -3.97
N LEU A 58 26.05 38.31 -3.14
CA LEU A 58 26.15 38.96 -1.82
C LEU A 58 25.17 38.35 -0.80
N SER A 59 25.40 38.62 0.49
CA SER A 59 24.65 38.13 1.65
C SER A 59 24.24 39.31 2.53
N THR A 60 23.03 39.29 3.10
CA THR A 60 22.58 40.27 4.09
C THR A 60 21.91 39.60 5.29
N THR A 61 22.27 40.05 6.50
CA THR A 61 21.82 39.51 7.78
C THR A 61 21.09 40.60 8.58
N LEU A 62 19.88 40.32 9.05
CA LEU A 62 19.18 41.04 10.14
C LEU A 62 18.37 39.98 10.91
N LYS A 63 18.64 39.74 12.20
CA LYS A 63 18.16 40.49 13.38
C LYS A 63 16.61 40.51 13.45
N SER A 64 15.93 39.70 14.27
CA SER A 64 15.94 39.54 15.74
C SER A 64 15.06 40.56 16.49
N THR A 65 13.98 40.08 17.10
CA THR A 65 13.29 40.69 18.26
C THR A 65 12.64 39.58 19.09
N ASP A 66 12.75 39.67 20.40
CA ASP A 66 12.29 38.68 21.38
C ASP A 66 10.79 38.83 21.74
N ALA A 67 10.20 37.74 22.25
CA ALA A 67 9.33 37.77 23.44
C ALA A 67 9.13 36.33 23.97
N SER A 68 9.50 36.11 25.23
CA SER A 68 9.31 34.85 25.97
C SER A 68 8.38 35.05 27.16
N LEU A 69 8.12 33.97 27.92
CA LEU A 69 7.38 33.88 29.19
C LEU A 69 5.85 33.78 29.08
N ALA A 70 5.14 33.01 29.92
CA ALA A 70 5.55 31.88 30.75
C ALA A 70 4.29 31.16 31.29
N LEU A 71 4.38 29.86 31.60
CA LEU A 71 3.82 29.24 32.81
C LEU A 71 4.13 27.72 32.85
N LEU A 72 5.09 27.36 33.70
CA LEU A 72 5.16 26.07 34.40
C LEU A 72 4.38 26.25 35.73
N ASP A 73 4.00 25.26 36.53
CA ASP A 73 4.33 23.83 36.55
C ASP A 73 3.24 23.05 37.32
N GLY A 74 3.36 21.72 37.40
CA GLY A 74 2.96 20.99 38.61
C GLY A 74 1.85 19.94 38.49
N VAL A 75 2.27 18.68 38.40
CA VAL A 75 1.52 17.54 38.98
C VAL A 75 2.52 16.74 39.82
N LYS A 76 2.16 16.45 41.08
CA LYS A 76 2.98 15.60 41.97
C LYS A 76 2.64 14.13 41.78
N GLU A 77 3.66 13.28 41.64
CA GLU A 77 3.51 11.88 41.99
C GLU A 77 3.31 11.73 43.50
N VAL A 78 2.52 10.73 43.90
CA VAL A 78 2.44 10.25 45.28
C VAL A 78 2.57 8.73 45.23
N ALA A 79 3.74 8.23 45.59
CA ALA A 79 3.92 6.81 45.87
C ALA A 79 3.30 6.48 47.24
N LEU A 80 2.60 5.35 47.34
CA LEU A 80 2.17 4.80 48.62
C LEU A 80 2.33 3.28 48.60
N SER A 81 3.08 2.77 49.57
CA SER A 81 3.33 1.35 49.80
C SER A 81 2.79 0.94 51.17
N SER A 82 1.98 -0.12 51.24
CA SER A 82 1.79 -0.88 52.47
C SER A 82 1.43 -2.33 52.17
N GLU A 83 2.22 -3.24 52.71
CA GLU A 83 1.81 -4.64 52.87
C GLU A 83 0.70 -4.72 53.94
N PHE A 84 -0.20 -5.68 53.83
CA PHE A 84 -0.92 -6.17 55.02
C PHE A 84 -1.30 -7.64 54.92
N VAL A 85 -1.43 -8.28 56.09
CA VAL A 85 -1.60 -9.71 56.25
C VAL A 85 -3.04 -10.15 55.94
N GLY A 86 -3.19 -11.32 55.34
CA GLY A 86 -4.49 -11.82 54.87
C GLY A 86 -5.41 -12.40 55.96
N SER A 87 -6.60 -12.81 55.54
CA SER A 87 -7.50 -13.67 56.31
C SER A 87 -8.35 -14.51 55.37
N SER A 88 -8.54 -15.78 55.70
CA SER A 88 -9.33 -16.73 54.91
C SER A 88 -10.83 -16.53 55.16
N VAL A 89 -11.58 -16.23 54.11
CA VAL A 89 -13.05 -16.20 54.13
C VAL A 89 -13.58 -17.28 53.20
N SER A 90 -14.06 -18.37 53.78
CA SER A 90 -14.75 -19.45 53.05
C SER A 90 -16.12 -18.98 52.58
N THR A 91 -16.33 -18.92 51.25
CA THR A 91 -17.63 -18.69 50.63
C THR A 91 -18.29 -20.03 50.24
N PRO A 92 -19.62 -20.18 50.38
CA PRO A 92 -20.30 -21.45 50.11
C PRO A 92 -20.41 -21.72 48.61
N GLN A 93 -20.38 -22.99 48.22
CA GLN A 93 -20.60 -23.41 46.84
C GLN A 93 -22.04 -23.10 46.40
N VAL A 94 -22.20 -22.13 45.48
CA VAL A 94 -23.42 -22.01 44.68
C VAL A 94 -23.34 -23.05 43.56
N ILE A 95 -24.19 -24.07 43.62
CA ILE A 95 -24.33 -25.07 42.54
C ILE A 95 -25.12 -24.42 41.40
N GLY A 96 -24.44 -23.57 40.61
CA GLY A 96 -24.97 -23.04 39.37
C GLY A 96 -25.04 -24.14 38.32
N ALA A 97 -26.24 -24.44 37.82
CA ALA A 97 -26.40 -25.33 36.68
C ALA A 97 -25.68 -24.72 35.47
N GLY A 98 -24.70 -25.44 34.92
CA GLY A 98 -23.88 -24.96 33.83
C GLY A 98 -24.69 -24.79 32.55
N THR A 99 -25.08 -23.56 32.23
CA THR A 99 -25.37 -23.19 30.84
C THR A 99 -24.10 -23.43 30.05
N ALA A 100 -24.15 -24.34 29.08
CA ALA A 100 -23.02 -24.57 28.19
C ALA A 100 -22.69 -23.24 27.49
N ALA A 101 -21.52 -22.67 27.79
CA ALA A 101 -21.08 -21.45 27.17
C ALA A 101 -20.88 -21.73 25.68
N GLU A 102 -21.72 -21.16 24.82
CA GLU A 102 -21.48 -21.19 23.37
C GLU A 102 -20.09 -20.64 23.11
N THR A 103 -19.22 -21.47 22.51
CA THR A 103 -17.88 -21.07 22.12
C THR A 103 -17.98 -19.85 21.19
N PRO A 104 -17.36 -18.71 21.51
CA PRO A 104 -17.47 -17.51 20.69
C PRO A 104 -17.06 -17.80 19.25
N ARG A 105 -17.99 -17.57 18.31
CA ARG A 105 -17.76 -17.70 16.87
C ARG A 105 -16.49 -16.94 16.48
N THR A 106 -15.60 -17.58 15.73
CA THR A 106 -14.37 -16.99 15.22
C THR A 106 -14.55 -16.43 13.80
N LEU A 107 -13.58 -15.68 13.32
CA LEU A 107 -13.53 -15.24 11.92
C LEU A 107 -13.38 -16.45 10.97
N ARG A 108 -12.60 -17.46 11.35
CA ARG A 108 -12.38 -18.65 10.52
C ARG A 108 -13.65 -19.49 10.32
N ASP A 109 -14.55 -19.50 11.31
CA ASP A 109 -15.89 -20.12 11.22
C ASP A 109 -16.84 -19.39 10.25
N VAL A 110 -16.51 -18.15 9.86
CA VAL A 110 -17.30 -17.31 8.95
C VAL A 110 -16.69 -17.26 7.55
N ILE A 111 -15.36 -17.32 7.46
CA ILE A 111 -14.59 -17.08 6.23
C ILE A 111 -14.18 -18.40 5.55
N HIS A 112 -13.99 -19.48 6.32
CA HIS A 112 -13.55 -20.81 5.86
C HIS A 112 -12.24 -20.84 5.06
N CYS A 113 -11.39 -19.83 5.19
CA CYS A 113 -10.17 -19.71 4.41
C CYS A 113 -9.06 -20.70 4.80
N GLN A 114 -8.07 -20.79 3.92
CA GLN A 114 -6.83 -21.57 4.09
C GLN A 114 -5.61 -20.63 4.08
N ASP A 115 -4.62 -20.90 4.91
CA ASP A 115 -3.41 -20.08 5.00
C ASP A 115 -2.49 -20.27 3.80
N LYS A 116 -1.79 -19.21 3.40
CA LYS A 116 -0.84 -19.23 2.28
C LYS A 116 0.59 -18.97 2.76
N GLY A 117 1.51 -19.85 2.36
CA GLY A 117 2.95 -19.66 2.59
C GLY A 117 3.52 -18.47 1.82
N ASN A 118 4.48 -17.78 2.44
CA ASN A 118 5.22 -16.63 1.87
C ASN A 118 6.50 -17.05 1.12
N ALA A 119 6.52 -18.25 0.53
CA ALA A 119 7.70 -18.80 -0.12
C ALA A 119 8.12 -18.01 -1.38
N TYR A 120 9.43 -17.79 -1.54
CA TYR A 120 9.98 -17.17 -2.76
C TYR A 120 9.71 -18.04 -3.98
N THR A 121 9.13 -17.45 -5.03
CA THR A 121 8.90 -18.12 -6.32
C THR A 121 9.15 -17.17 -7.49
N ILE A 122 9.48 -17.73 -8.65
CA ILE A 122 9.61 -17.01 -9.91
C ILE A 122 8.51 -17.49 -10.84
N ALA A 123 7.79 -16.59 -11.49
CA ALA A 123 6.78 -16.92 -12.49
C ALA A 123 6.85 -15.97 -13.69
N GLN A 124 6.37 -16.45 -14.84
CA GLN A 124 6.13 -15.63 -16.01
C GLN A 124 4.63 -15.31 -16.12
N LYS A 125 4.30 -14.04 -16.35
CA LYS A 125 2.94 -13.51 -16.53
C LYS A 125 2.87 -12.81 -17.89
N GLY A 126 2.72 -13.61 -18.95
CA GLY A 126 2.81 -13.11 -20.34
C GLY A 126 4.21 -12.61 -20.67
N GLU A 127 4.33 -11.34 -21.06
CA GLU A 127 5.61 -10.68 -21.35
C GLU A 127 6.47 -10.39 -20.09
N PHE A 128 5.93 -10.56 -18.88
CA PHE A 128 6.57 -10.15 -17.62
C PHE A 128 7.16 -11.33 -16.83
N TRP A 129 8.34 -11.12 -16.25
CA TRP A 129 8.85 -11.95 -15.16
C TRP A 129 8.47 -11.33 -13.82
N VAL A 130 8.11 -12.18 -12.85
CA VAL A 130 7.72 -11.81 -11.49
C VAL A 130 8.54 -12.59 -10.47
N LEU A 131 9.16 -11.84 -9.55
CA LEU A 131 9.84 -12.34 -8.36
C LEU A 131 8.88 -12.21 -7.17
N TYR A 132 8.11 -13.27 -6.91
CA TYR A 132 7.15 -13.35 -5.80
C TYR A 132 7.88 -13.59 -4.48
N ASN A 133 7.41 -12.94 -3.41
CA ASN A 133 8.03 -12.95 -2.08
C ASN A 133 9.57 -12.73 -2.10
N TYR A 134 10.05 -11.79 -2.92
CA TYR A 134 11.49 -11.58 -3.16
C TYR A 134 12.23 -10.99 -1.95
N VAL A 135 11.56 -10.12 -1.19
CA VAL A 135 11.97 -9.73 0.17
C VAL A 135 10.74 -9.86 1.07
N PRO A 136 10.61 -10.94 1.86
CA PRO A 136 9.44 -11.17 2.70
C PRO A 136 9.44 -10.29 3.96
N ALA A 137 8.24 -9.97 4.42
CA ALA A 137 7.97 -9.43 5.75
C ALA A 137 8.45 -10.41 6.84
N ASN A 138 8.81 -9.89 8.02
CA ASN A 138 9.23 -10.70 9.16
C ASN A 138 8.05 -11.42 9.83
N ARG A 139 6.91 -10.74 9.99
CA ARG A 139 5.66 -11.36 10.42
C ARG A 139 4.95 -12.03 9.24
N SER A 140 4.46 -13.24 9.48
CA SER A 140 3.46 -13.90 8.64
C SER A 140 2.09 -13.79 9.30
N PHE A 141 1.02 -13.88 8.49
CA PHE A 141 -0.35 -13.75 8.95
C PHE A 141 -1.20 -14.94 8.50
N SER A 142 -2.08 -15.40 9.39
CA SER A 142 -3.10 -16.40 9.07
C SER A 142 -4.19 -15.79 8.18
N CYS A 143 -4.92 -16.62 7.43
CA CYS A 143 -5.83 -16.15 6.38
C CYS A 143 -6.97 -15.25 6.89
N ASP A 144 -7.39 -15.45 8.14
CA ASP A 144 -8.47 -14.76 8.85
C ASP A 144 -7.99 -13.71 9.88
N GLU A 145 -6.68 -13.63 10.12
CA GLU A 145 -6.08 -12.79 11.17
C GLU A 145 -6.12 -11.28 10.85
N SER A 146 -6.14 -10.93 9.56
CA SER A 146 -5.95 -9.55 9.11
C SER A 146 -6.51 -9.31 7.70
N VAL A 147 -6.26 -8.13 7.18
CA VAL A 147 -6.50 -7.75 5.78
C VAL A 147 -5.15 -7.39 5.15
N THR A 148 -4.88 -7.83 3.93
CA THR A 148 -3.67 -7.41 3.19
C THR A 148 -3.93 -6.16 2.37
N TYR A 149 -3.12 -5.12 2.56
CA TYR A 149 -3.06 -3.99 1.63
C TYR A 149 -2.30 -4.45 0.39
N THR A 150 -2.94 -4.48 -0.76
CA THR A 150 -2.38 -4.94 -2.03
C THR A 150 -2.18 -3.74 -2.95
N THR A 151 -0.92 -3.47 -3.30
CA THR A 151 -0.54 -2.22 -3.95
C THR A 151 0.69 -2.39 -4.85
N HIS A 152 0.99 -1.37 -5.65
CA HIS A 152 2.09 -1.37 -6.59
C HIS A 152 2.71 0.02 -6.72
N ALA A 153 3.98 0.05 -7.12
CA ALA A 153 4.73 1.26 -7.38
C ALA A 153 5.90 0.96 -8.35
N ASP A 154 6.67 1.97 -8.72
CA ASP A 154 8.11 1.79 -8.92
C ASP A 154 8.84 2.28 -7.66
N PHE A 155 10.16 2.50 -7.73
CA PHE A 155 10.89 2.97 -6.55
C PHE A 155 10.71 4.46 -6.22
N THR A 156 10.20 5.32 -7.12
CA THR A 156 10.10 6.78 -6.87
C THR A 156 8.86 7.19 -6.07
N PHE A 157 7.92 6.26 -5.83
CA PHE A 157 6.73 6.46 -4.99
C PHE A 157 6.87 5.87 -3.57
N LEU A 158 8.07 5.40 -3.20
CA LEU A 158 8.30 4.67 -1.94
C LEU A 158 8.30 5.55 -0.68
N ASP A 159 8.37 6.86 -0.80
CA ASP A 159 8.12 7.81 0.29
C ASP A 159 6.71 7.67 0.90
N ASN A 160 5.71 7.28 0.10
CA ASN A 160 4.36 7.02 0.59
C ASN A 160 4.27 5.79 1.51
N LEU A 161 5.25 4.86 1.49
CA LEU A 161 5.17 3.60 2.24
C LEU A 161 5.22 3.80 3.76
N GLN A 162 5.93 4.82 4.24
CA GLN A 162 6.04 5.14 5.67
C GLN A 162 4.67 5.55 6.27
N PRO A 163 4.00 6.63 5.83
CA PRO A 163 2.67 7.00 6.34
C PRO A 163 1.59 5.95 6.07
N LEU A 164 1.74 5.14 5.01
CA LEU A 164 0.86 4.00 4.74
C LEU A 164 0.96 2.93 5.85
N VAL A 165 2.17 2.47 6.19
CA VAL A 165 2.33 1.37 7.18
C VAL A 165 1.97 1.81 8.60
N GLU A 166 2.19 3.08 8.97
CA GLU A 166 1.79 3.63 10.27
C GLU A 166 0.27 3.62 10.50
N ARG A 167 -0.50 3.83 9.43
CA ARG A 167 -1.96 3.86 9.45
C ARG A 167 -2.58 2.49 9.27
N TRP A 168 -1.96 1.63 8.44
CA TRP A 168 -2.48 0.30 8.13
C TRP A 168 -2.23 -0.70 9.27
N ARG A 169 -0.97 -0.82 9.73
CA ARG A 169 -0.53 -1.73 10.81
C ARG A 169 -0.91 -3.22 10.65
N GLY A 170 -1.19 -3.65 9.43
CA GLY A 170 -1.33 -5.06 9.02
C GLY A 170 -0.45 -5.39 7.81
N PRO A 171 -0.59 -6.57 7.20
CA PRO A 171 0.25 -7.00 6.10
C PRO A 171 0.10 -6.11 4.86
N ILE A 172 1.21 -5.83 4.19
CA ILE A 172 1.26 -5.12 2.90
C ILE A 172 1.98 -6.02 1.88
N SER A 173 1.32 -6.25 0.75
CA SER A 173 1.89 -6.86 -0.44
C SER A 173 2.11 -5.76 -1.48
N LEU A 174 3.38 -5.50 -1.78
CA LEU A 174 3.82 -4.38 -2.62
C LEU A 174 4.57 -4.91 -3.85
N ALA A 175 3.98 -4.71 -5.03
CA ALA A 175 4.56 -5.10 -6.32
C ALA A 175 5.32 -3.92 -6.96
N LEU A 176 6.64 -4.04 -7.04
CA LEU A 176 7.53 -3.01 -7.58
C LEU A 176 7.92 -3.30 -9.03
N TYR A 177 7.56 -2.38 -9.93
CA TYR A 177 7.99 -2.40 -11.32
C TYR A 177 9.42 -1.87 -11.41
N ALA A 178 10.34 -2.68 -11.95
CA ALA A 178 11.76 -2.37 -11.91
C ALA A 178 12.55 -2.89 -13.15
N PRO A 179 12.29 -2.34 -14.34
CA PRO A 179 12.95 -2.77 -15.58
C PRO A 179 14.42 -2.35 -15.65
N GLY A 180 15.26 -3.19 -16.24
CA GLY A 180 16.64 -2.87 -16.61
C GLY A 180 17.50 -2.39 -15.43
N SER A 181 17.89 -1.10 -15.43
CA SER A 181 18.69 -0.52 -14.35
C SER A 181 17.87 -0.05 -13.14
N ASP A 182 16.56 0.14 -13.27
CA ASP A 182 15.70 0.61 -12.16
C ASP A 182 15.65 -0.42 -11.02
N PHE A 183 15.92 -1.69 -11.31
CA PHE A 183 16.08 -2.77 -10.34
C PHE A 183 17.15 -2.52 -9.27
N ALA A 184 18.27 -1.88 -9.64
CA ALA A 184 19.35 -1.61 -8.69
C ALA A 184 18.93 -0.53 -7.68
N ALA A 185 18.27 0.54 -8.16
CA ALA A 185 17.72 1.58 -7.30
C ALA A 185 16.56 1.04 -6.45
N THR A 186 15.66 0.25 -7.02
CA THR A 186 14.57 -0.44 -6.32
C THR A 186 15.10 -1.29 -5.15
N LEU A 187 16.15 -2.10 -5.37
CA LEU A 187 16.73 -2.92 -4.31
C LEU A 187 17.45 -2.08 -3.24
N ALA A 188 18.10 -0.98 -3.63
CA ALA A 188 18.65 -0.02 -2.67
C ALA A 188 17.54 0.61 -1.80
N SER A 189 16.41 1.00 -2.42
CA SER A 189 15.25 1.57 -1.73
C SER A 189 14.64 0.58 -0.73
N ILE A 190 14.42 -0.68 -1.11
CA ILE A 190 13.88 -1.72 -0.20
C ILE A 190 14.77 -1.87 1.05
N ARG A 191 16.10 -1.87 0.88
CA ARG A 191 17.04 -1.99 2.00
C ARG A 191 17.05 -0.73 2.88
N TYR A 192 16.99 0.45 2.28
CA TYR A 192 16.89 1.72 3.02
C TYR A 192 15.61 1.77 3.85
N LEU A 193 14.45 1.47 3.25
CA LEU A 193 13.16 1.38 3.94
C LEU A 193 13.19 0.44 5.16
N ARG A 194 13.86 -0.73 5.06
CA ARG A 194 13.92 -1.72 6.15
C ARG A 194 14.94 -1.38 7.25
N LYS A 195 15.92 -0.50 7.01
CA LYS A 195 17.00 -0.17 7.95
C LYS A 195 16.91 1.23 8.56
N CYS A 196 16.39 2.19 7.81
CA CYS A 196 16.50 3.62 8.10
C CYS A 196 15.16 4.32 8.36
N GLU A 197 14.07 3.75 7.83
CA GLU A 197 12.71 4.21 8.12
C GLU A 197 12.10 3.38 9.27
N LEU A 198 10.80 3.12 9.26
CA LEU A 198 10.10 2.48 10.37
C LEU A 198 10.34 0.96 10.44
N PRO A 199 10.58 0.39 11.64
CA PRO A 199 10.59 -1.06 11.86
C PRO A 199 9.32 -1.78 11.40
N LEU A 200 8.17 -1.08 11.37
CA LEU A 200 6.92 -1.61 10.83
C LEU A 200 7.03 -2.05 9.35
N ILE A 201 7.96 -1.48 8.57
CA ILE A 201 8.21 -1.91 7.19
C ILE A 201 8.89 -3.28 7.16
N TYR A 202 9.86 -3.51 8.05
CA TYR A 202 10.50 -4.81 8.22
C TYR A 202 9.51 -5.89 8.67
N GLU A 203 8.60 -5.53 9.60
CA GLU A 203 7.59 -6.45 10.13
C GLU A 203 6.46 -6.79 9.16
N TYR A 204 5.95 -5.82 8.38
CA TYR A 204 4.66 -5.98 7.68
C TYR A 204 4.71 -5.94 6.15
N VAL A 205 5.80 -5.45 5.53
CA VAL A 205 5.84 -5.26 4.06
C VAL A 205 6.60 -6.41 3.39
N THR A 206 5.86 -7.16 2.56
CA THR A 206 6.45 -8.11 1.61
C THR A 206 6.57 -7.46 0.24
N PHE A 207 7.78 -7.49 -0.31
CA PHE A 207 8.10 -6.90 -1.60
C PHE A 207 8.15 -7.98 -2.69
N HIS A 208 7.49 -7.69 -3.80
CA HIS A 208 7.56 -8.44 -5.06
C HIS A 208 8.19 -7.52 -6.11
N VAL A 209 8.94 -8.06 -7.07
CA VAL A 209 9.59 -7.25 -8.12
C VAL A 209 9.29 -7.84 -9.49
N TYR A 210 8.96 -7.00 -10.47
CA TYR A 210 8.58 -7.46 -11.81
C TYR A 210 9.04 -6.51 -12.93
N PHE A 211 9.25 -7.08 -14.12
CA PHE A 211 9.80 -6.41 -15.31
C PHE A 211 9.54 -7.26 -16.56
N GLU A 212 9.60 -6.65 -17.76
CA GLU A 212 9.44 -7.36 -19.02
C GLU A 212 10.61 -8.31 -19.32
N ALA A 213 10.33 -9.41 -20.01
CA ALA A 213 11.31 -10.35 -20.57
C ALA A 213 12.24 -9.71 -21.63
N LYS A 214 11.93 -8.48 -22.09
CA LYS A 214 12.77 -7.66 -22.98
C LYS A 214 13.65 -6.66 -22.21
N HIS A 215 13.43 -6.49 -20.91
CA HIS A 215 14.07 -5.48 -20.05
C HIS A 215 14.61 -6.09 -18.75
N LEU A 216 15.25 -7.26 -18.85
CA LEU A 216 15.88 -7.93 -17.71
C LEU A 216 16.92 -7.03 -17.00
N PRO A 217 16.95 -7.04 -15.66
CA PRO A 217 18.09 -6.53 -14.90
C PRO A 217 19.38 -7.28 -15.22
N LYS A 218 20.51 -6.57 -15.26
CA LYS A 218 21.83 -7.19 -15.53
C LYS A 218 22.25 -8.22 -14.47
N VAL A 219 21.80 -8.04 -13.23
CA VAL A 219 22.08 -8.92 -12.09
C VAL A 219 20.82 -8.96 -11.21
N ILE A 220 20.37 -10.16 -10.88
CA ILE A 220 19.31 -10.42 -9.91
C ILE A 220 19.95 -11.20 -8.75
N PRO A 221 20.19 -10.57 -7.58
CA PRO A 221 20.70 -11.27 -6.40
C PRO A 221 19.76 -12.37 -5.91
N LYS A 222 20.29 -13.34 -5.17
CA LYS A 222 19.47 -14.33 -4.45
C LYS A 222 18.63 -13.60 -3.36
N PRO A 223 17.41 -14.05 -3.03
CA PRO A 223 16.55 -13.41 -2.03
C PRO A 223 17.23 -13.14 -0.68
N SER A 224 18.07 -14.05 -0.19
CA SER A 224 18.84 -13.85 1.05
C SER A 224 19.82 -12.67 0.99
N VAL A 225 20.41 -12.42 -0.18
CA VAL A 225 21.29 -11.26 -0.42
C VAL A 225 20.46 -10.00 -0.65
N ALA A 226 19.31 -10.11 -1.32
CA ALA A 226 18.38 -9.00 -1.53
C ALA A 226 17.82 -8.45 -0.20
N ALA A 227 17.38 -9.36 0.68
CA ALA A 227 16.76 -9.06 1.96
C ALA A 227 17.74 -8.52 3.03
N HIS A 228 19.05 -8.68 2.87
CA HIS A 228 20.07 -8.16 3.79
C HIS A 228 20.27 -6.65 3.61
N PHE A 229 20.29 -5.91 4.72
CA PHE A 229 20.31 -4.44 4.76
C PHE A 229 21.24 -3.84 5.83
N ASP A 230 22.05 -4.63 6.54
CA ASP A 230 22.78 -4.11 7.71
C ASP A 230 23.90 -3.14 7.38
N SER A 231 24.40 -3.17 6.15
CA SER A 231 25.44 -2.27 5.63
C SER A 231 24.91 -0.95 5.06
N ILE A 232 23.61 -0.63 5.22
CA ILE A 232 23.05 0.65 4.76
C ILE A 232 23.38 1.78 5.75
N ASP A 233 23.95 2.87 5.22
CA ASP A 233 24.22 4.10 5.97
C ASP A 233 23.03 5.06 5.89
N CYS A 234 22.26 5.14 6.98
CA CYS A 234 21.07 6.01 7.09
C CYS A 234 21.37 7.51 7.16
N ARG A 235 22.64 7.92 7.06
CA ARG A 235 23.01 9.34 6.88
C ARG A 235 22.99 9.76 5.40
N GLN A 236 22.93 8.80 4.48
CA GLN A 236 22.73 9.08 3.05
C GLN A 236 21.26 9.40 2.78
N PRO A 237 20.92 10.22 1.78
CA PRO A 237 19.54 10.43 1.38
C PRO A 237 18.92 9.13 0.83
N ALA A 238 17.61 8.97 1.05
CA ALA A 238 16.88 7.81 0.55
C ALA A 238 16.94 7.71 -0.99
N PRO A 239 17.08 6.50 -1.60
CA PRO A 239 17.39 6.39 -3.03
C PRO A 239 16.32 6.88 -4.02
N TRP A 240 15.15 7.27 -3.54
CA TRP A 240 14.07 7.89 -4.33
C TRP A 240 14.09 9.43 -4.32
N VAL A 241 14.88 10.04 -3.44
CA VAL A 241 14.97 11.51 -3.30
C VAL A 241 15.80 12.11 -4.44
N ASN A 242 15.35 13.23 -4.99
CA ASN A 242 15.97 13.96 -6.12
C ASN A 242 16.12 13.14 -7.42
N VAL A 243 15.38 12.04 -7.58
CA VAL A 243 15.38 11.24 -8.81
C VAL A 243 14.52 11.92 -9.88
N SER A 244 15.13 12.22 -11.03
CA SER A 244 14.37 12.74 -12.18
C SER A 244 13.65 11.60 -12.89
N VAL A 245 12.36 11.75 -13.18
CA VAL A 245 11.58 10.80 -14.00
C VAL A 245 12.30 10.51 -15.33
N ASN A 246 12.95 11.52 -15.93
CA ASN A 246 13.70 11.37 -17.18
C ASN A 246 14.97 10.51 -17.09
N SER A 247 15.49 10.24 -15.88
CA SER A 247 16.66 9.37 -15.66
C SER A 247 16.32 7.89 -15.43
N LEU A 248 15.03 7.55 -15.28
CA LEU A 248 14.59 6.17 -15.10
C LEU A 248 14.79 5.36 -16.39
N TYR A 249 15.13 4.08 -16.25
CA TYR A 249 15.19 3.14 -17.37
C TYR A 249 13.85 3.05 -18.10
N ARG A 250 12.73 3.00 -17.34
CA ARG A 250 11.38 3.00 -17.95
C ARG A 250 11.17 4.21 -18.87
N SER A 251 11.58 5.40 -18.45
CA SER A 251 11.44 6.64 -19.24
C SER A 251 12.40 6.69 -20.43
N HIS A 252 13.68 6.37 -20.22
CA HIS A 252 14.68 6.29 -21.30
C HIS A 252 14.32 5.25 -22.39
N LYS A 253 13.58 4.19 -22.04
CA LYS A 253 13.07 3.18 -22.98
C LYS A 253 11.62 3.40 -23.42
N LYS A 254 10.96 4.46 -22.94
CA LYS A 254 9.56 4.80 -23.23
C LYS A 254 8.58 3.65 -22.92
N LEU A 255 8.83 2.93 -21.83
CA LEU A 255 7.99 1.82 -21.38
C LEU A 255 6.72 2.38 -20.70
N LEU A 256 5.57 1.84 -21.08
CA LEU A 256 4.31 2.09 -20.38
C LEU A 256 4.37 1.47 -18.98
N TYR A 257 3.77 2.10 -17.98
CA TYR A 257 3.71 1.56 -16.62
C TYR A 257 2.66 0.43 -16.54
N PRO A 258 3.06 -0.82 -16.23
CA PRO A 258 2.17 -1.99 -16.28
C PRO A 258 1.28 -2.12 -15.02
N VAL A 259 0.52 -1.06 -14.69
CA VAL A 259 -0.37 -0.95 -13.51
C VAL A 259 -1.16 -2.21 -13.18
N ASN A 260 -1.83 -2.79 -14.19
CA ASN A 260 -2.67 -3.99 -14.01
C ASN A 260 -1.87 -5.27 -13.72
N VAL A 261 -0.59 -5.33 -14.10
CA VAL A 261 0.30 -6.43 -13.72
C VAL A 261 0.68 -6.28 -12.25
N GLY A 262 1.09 -5.08 -11.82
CA GLY A 262 1.39 -4.79 -10.40
C GLY A 262 0.23 -5.11 -9.46
N ARG A 263 -0.98 -4.61 -9.77
CA ARG A 263 -2.22 -4.92 -9.03
C ARG A 263 -2.45 -6.44 -8.91
N ASN A 264 -2.24 -7.20 -9.98
CA ASN A 264 -2.41 -8.66 -9.95
C ASN A 264 -1.27 -9.41 -9.23
N VAL A 265 -0.02 -8.94 -9.32
CA VAL A 265 1.12 -9.51 -8.57
C VAL A 265 0.88 -9.38 -7.06
N ALA A 266 0.46 -8.21 -6.58
CA ALA A 266 0.14 -8.03 -5.17
C ALA A 266 -1.09 -8.86 -4.74
N ARG A 267 -2.15 -8.87 -5.55
CA ARG A 267 -3.38 -9.64 -5.27
C ARG A 267 -3.15 -11.16 -5.22
N ASP A 268 -2.32 -11.71 -6.11
CA ASP A 268 -2.01 -13.15 -6.13
C ASP A 268 -1.18 -13.58 -4.91
N ALA A 269 -0.31 -12.70 -4.41
CA ALA A 269 0.62 -12.98 -3.31
C ALA A 269 0.05 -12.70 -1.90
N ALA A 270 -1.12 -12.07 -1.78
CA ALA A 270 -1.74 -11.74 -0.51
C ALA A 270 -2.00 -13.00 0.35
N GLN A 271 -1.50 -13.01 1.58
CA GLN A 271 -1.64 -14.14 2.53
C GLN A 271 -3.05 -14.27 3.10
N THR A 272 -3.73 -13.14 3.32
CA THR A 272 -5.06 -13.08 3.95
C THR A 272 -6.18 -13.31 2.92
N HIS A 273 -7.36 -13.73 3.40
CA HIS A 273 -8.55 -13.91 2.57
C HIS A 273 -9.14 -12.57 2.08
N TYR A 274 -9.09 -11.54 2.93
CA TYR A 274 -9.57 -10.20 2.61
C TYR A 274 -8.42 -9.30 2.18
N LEU A 275 -8.60 -8.57 1.08
CA LEU A 275 -7.61 -7.61 0.60
C LEU A 275 -8.23 -6.24 0.37
N LEU A 276 -7.47 -5.19 0.69
CA LEU A 276 -7.71 -3.83 0.21
C LEU A 276 -6.82 -3.63 -1.01
N ALA A 277 -7.39 -3.55 -2.21
CA ALA A 277 -6.63 -3.10 -3.39
C ALA A 277 -6.74 -1.59 -3.45
N SER A 278 -5.58 -0.92 -3.39
CA SER A 278 -5.47 0.53 -3.27
C SER A 278 -4.05 0.98 -3.65
N ASP A 279 -3.93 2.12 -4.33
CA ASP A 279 -2.66 2.66 -4.83
C ASP A 279 -1.80 3.22 -3.68
N ILE A 280 -0.47 3.24 -3.82
CA ILE A 280 0.44 3.40 -2.66
C ILE A 280 0.32 4.75 -1.93
N GLU A 281 -0.14 5.79 -2.62
CA GLU A 281 -0.38 7.15 -2.11
C GLU A 281 -1.73 7.33 -1.40
N LEU A 282 -2.57 6.28 -1.36
CA LEU A 282 -3.93 6.31 -0.85
C LEU A 282 -3.99 5.83 0.61
N TYR A 283 -3.97 6.77 1.55
CA TYR A 283 -3.83 6.47 2.98
C TYR A 283 -5.13 5.98 3.62
N PRO A 284 -5.19 4.75 4.16
CA PRO A 284 -6.37 4.23 4.84
C PRO A 284 -6.65 4.95 6.16
N SER A 285 -7.90 4.90 6.63
CA SER A 285 -8.26 5.36 7.98
C SER A 285 -7.68 4.41 9.05
N PRO A 286 -7.02 4.91 10.12
CA PRO A 286 -6.44 4.03 11.16
C PRO A 286 -7.48 3.11 11.82
N GLY A 287 -7.08 1.87 12.11
CA GLY A 287 -7.93 0.86 12.77
C GLY A 287 -8.98 0.20 11.85
N ILE A 288 -8.98 0.51 10.54
CA ILE A 288 -9.95 -0.05 9.58
C ILE A 288 -9.96 -1.58 9.51
N ILE A 289 -8.81 -2.25 9.73
CA ILE A 289 -8.72 -3.72 9.74
C ILE A 289 -9.64 -4.32 10.81
N ASN A 290 -9.51 -3.86 12.06
CA ASN A 290 -10.31 -4.38 13.18
C ASN A 290 -11.80 -4.10 12.96
N ALA A 291 -12.16 -2.86 12.63
CA ALA A 291 -13.54 -2.46 12.38
C ALA A 291 -14.18 -3.20 11.18
N PHE A 292 -13.36 -3.59 10.18
CA PHE A 292 -13.80 -4.43 9.07
C PHE A 292 -14.06 -5.87 9.51
N LEU A 293 -13.11 -6.49 10.22
CA LEU A 293 -13.23 -7.88 10.65
C LEU A 293 -14.35 -8.04 11.71
N GLU A 294 -14.51 -7.09 12.62
CA GLU A 294 -15.68 -7.03 13.54
C GLU A 294 -17.02 -7.00 12.77
N MET A 295 -17.11 -6.21 11.69
CA MET A 295 -18.30 -6.15 10.84
C MET A 295 -18.55 -7.49 10.12
N VAL A 296 -17.49 -8.14 9.59
CA VAL A 296 -17.57 -9.48 9.00
C VAL A 296 -18.03 -10.50 10.03
N LEU A 297 -17.50 -10.47 11.25
CA LEU A 297 -17.79 -11.46 12.29
C LEU A 297 -19.25 -11.46 12.74
N ARG A 298 -19.87 -10.27 12.87
CA ARG A 298 -21.28 -10.15 13.26
C ARG A 298 -22.25 -10.79 12.25
N GLN A 299 -21.86 -10.87 10.98
CA GLN A 299 -22.73 -11.37 9.89
C GLN A 299 -24.12 -10.69 9.92
N ASP A 300 -24.18 -9.37 10.06
CA ASP A 300 -25.43 -8.61 9.95
C ASP A 300 -25.95 -8.63 8.50
N ALA A 301 -27.26 -8.44 8.29
CA ALA A 301 -27.78 -8.21 6.94
C ALA A 301 -27.19 -6.88 6.39
N PRO A 302 -26.70 -6.82 5.14
CA PRO A 302 -26.89 -7.78 4.04
C PRO A 302 -25.83 -8.89 3.91
N LEU A 303 -24.83 -8.97 4.79
CA LEU A 303 -23.63 -9.82 4.63
C LEU A 303 -23.91 -11.34 4.62
N ARG A 304 -25.10 -11.77 5.07
CA ARG A 304 -25.55 -13.17 5.27
C ARG A 304 -25.68 -14.01 3.99
N HIS A 305 -24.98 -13.67 2.90
CA HIS A 305 -25.03 -14.40 1.63
C HIS A 305 -23.67 -14.96 1.21
N SER A 306 -23.68 -16.14 0.61
CA SER A 306 -22.50 -16.84 0.09
C SER A 306 -21.93 -16.27 -1.22
N LYS A 307 -22.61 -15.30 -1.86
CA LYS A 307 -22.04 -14.59 -3.02
C LYS A 307 -20.81 -13.77 -2.59
N PRO A 308 -19.75 -13.68 -3.43
CA PRO A 308 -18.61 -12.80 -3.19
C PRO A 308 -19.04 -11.35 -2.98
N LYS A 309 -18.39 -10.66 -2.05
CA LYS A 309 -18.68 -9.28 -1.65
C LYS A 309 -17.57 -8.32 -2.09
N VAL A 310 -17.99 -7.12 -2.46
CA VAL A 310 -17.11 -5.96 -2.69
C VAL A 310 -17.53 -4.86 -1.73
N PHE A 311 -16.55 -4.24 -1.11
CA PHE A 311 -16.71 -3.28 -0.03
C PHE A 311 -16.01 -1.97 -0.43
N PRO A 312 -16.69 -1.08 -1.16
CA PRO A 312 -16.08 0.14 -1.69
C PRO A 312 -15.81 1.16 -0.59
N LEU A 313 -14.65 1.82 -0.65
CA LEU A 313 -14.29 2.92 0.25
C LEU A 313 -14.41 4.26 -0.48
N SER A 314 -14.73 5.33 0.26
CA SER A 314 -14.86 6.67 -0.32
C SER A 314 -13.51 7.39 -0.32
N LEU A 315 -13.16 8.01 -1.45
CA LEU A 315 -11.90 8.74 -1.64
C LEU A 315 -12.06 10.24 -1.36
N PHE A 316 -11.05 10.83 -0.70
CA PHE A 316 -11.01 12.24 -0.28
C PHE A 316 -9.61 12.81 -0.51
N GLU A 317 -9.49 13.92 -1.24
CA GLU A 317 -8.19 14.51 -1.61
C GLU A 317 -7.66 15.53 -0.59
N VAL A 318 -6.41 15.37 -0.12
CA VAL A 318 -5.65 16.43 0.59
C VAL A 318 -4.72 17.20 -0.35
N GLU A 319 -4.55 18.50 -0.07
CA GLU A 319 -3.37 19.24 -0.52
C GLU A 319 -2.10 18.65 0.13
N SER A 320 -0.99 18.58 -0.61
CA SER A 320 0.21 17.82 -0.18
C SER A 320 0.87 18.33 1.12
N TYR A 321 0.58 19.56 1.53
CA TYR A 321 1.10 20.18 2.76
C TYR A 321 0.16 20.00 3.97
N VAL A 322 -0.97 19.30 3.81
CA VAL A 322 -1.99 19.13 4.85
C VAL A 322 -2.00 17.69 5.36
N SER A 323 -1.59 17.49 6.61
CA SER A 323 -1.62 16.18 7.27
C SER A 323 -3.03 15.54 7.18
N PRO A 324 -3.15 14.29 6.70
CA PRO A 324 -4.44 13.60 6.61
C PRO A 324 -5.06 13.38 8.00
N PRO A 325 -6.35 13.66 8.23
CA PRO A 325 -6.96 13.56 9.55
C PRO A 325 -7.01 12.10 10.05
N ASN A 326 -6.64 11.90 11.30
CA ASN A 326 -6.61 10.56 11.93
C ASN A 326 -7.97 10.09 12.46
N THR A 327 -9.03 10.90 12.37
CA THR A 327 -10.39 10.52 12.79
C THR A 327 -11.43 10.92 11.75
N LYS A 328 -12.51 10.11 11.67
CA LYS A 328 -13.71 10.37 10.87
C LYS A 328 -14.40 11.71 11.21
N LEU A 329 -14.24 12.19 12.45
CA LEU A 329 -14.73 13.51 12.86
C LEU A 329 -13.84 14.64 12.35
N GLY A 330 -12.51 14.45 12.33
CA GLY A 330 -11.56 15.37 11.71
C GLY A 330 -11.71 15.48 10.19
N LEU A 331 -12.14 14.40 9.52
CA LEU A 331 -12.64 14.45 8.14
C LEU A 331 -13.88 15.35 8.03
N LYS A 332 -14.96 15.00 8.74
CA LYS A 332 -16.28 15.64 8.59
C LYS A 332 -16.34 17.14 8.92
N ARG A 333 -15.34 17.69 9.62
CA ARG A 333 -15.26 19.11 10.04
C ARG A 333 -14.53 20.03 9.05
N ARG A 334 -14.23 19.58 7.84
CA ARG A 334 -13.63 20.40 6.78
C ARG A 334 -14.59 20.40 5.59
N ASP A 335 -15.07 21.58 5.19
CA ASP A 335 -16.19 21.69 4.26
C ASP A 335 -15.79 21.63 2.78
N ASN A 336 -14.48 21.62 2.47
CA ASN A 336 -13.93 21.74 1.11
C ASN A 336 -13.36 20.43 0.53
N TRP A 337 -13.78 19.25 1.00
CA TRP A 337 -13.30 17.98 0.42
C TRP A 337 -13.96 17.68 -0.93
N ILE A 338 -13.15 17.39 -1.95
CA ILE A 338 -13.60 16.65 -3.13
C ILE A 338 -13.84 15.19 -2.69
N VAL A 339 -15.04 14.67 -2.91
CA VAL A 339 -15.40 13.27 -2.63
C VAL A 339 -15.51 12.51 -3.94
N MET A 340 -14.46 11.77 -4.30
CA MET A 340 -14.53 10.85 -5.42
C MET A 340 -15.41 9.65 -5.04
N ARG A 341 -16.62 9.60 -5.60
CA ARG A 341 -17.51 8.43 -5.55
C ARG A 341 -17.21 7.52 -6.74
N ILE A 342 -16.59 6.38 -6.48
CA ILE A 342 -16.50 5.30 -7.47
C ILE A 342 -17.85 4.58 -7.52
N SER A 343 -18.78 5.12 -8.32
CA SER A 343 -20.12 4.55 -8.51
C SER A 343 -20.15 3.59 -9.68
N HIS A 344 -20.00 2.29 -9.41
CA HIS A 344 -20.65 1.27 -10.25
C HIS A 344 -22.11 1.18 -9.81
N GLU A 345 -23.03 1.54 -10.71
CA GLU A 345 -24.40 1.96 -10.35
C GLU A 345 -25.34 0.82 -9.94
N ALA A 346 -24.88 -0.44 -9.98
CA ALA A 346 -25.64 -1.62 -9.58
C ALA A 346 -25.79 -1.79 -8.06
N ASP A 347 -24.80 -1.40 -7.26
CA ASP A 347 -24.71 -1.76 -5.83
C ASP A 347 -25.11 -0.64 -4.84
N ALA A 348 -25.70 0.45 -5.35
CA ALA A 348 -26.06 1.65 -4.57
C ALA A 348 -27.06 1.41 -3.41
N GLN A 349 -27.72 0.25 -3.37
CA GLN A 349 -28.56 -0.14 -2.23
C GLN A 349 -27.76 -0.81 -1.10
N TYR A 350 -26.69 -1.53 -1.41
CA TYR A 350 -25.85 -2.23 -0.43
C TYR A 350 -24.89 -1.30 0.31
N CYS A 351 -24.33 -0.29 -0.36
CA CYS A 351 -23.37 0.66 0.22
C CYS A 351 -23.89 1.48 1.43
N ARG A 352 -25.20 1.44 1.73
CA ARG A 352 -25.78 2.10 2.92
C ARG A 352 -25.66 1.27 4.21
N ALA A 353 -25.34 -0.02 4.11
CA ALA A 353 -25.23 -0.90 5.28
C ALA A 353 -23.82 -0.87 5.90
N GLY A 354 -23.66 -0.06 6.95
CA GLY A 354 -22.53 -0.14 7.90
C GLY A 354 -21.25 0.60 7.52
N MET A 355 -20.83 0.58 6.25
CA MET A 355 -19.52 1.13 5.86
C MET A 355 -19.52 2.65 5.64
N ASN A 356 -18.66 3.35 6.38
CA ASN A 356 -18.53 4.81 6.37
C ASN A 356 -17.05 5.22 6.48
N ASN A 357 -16.19 4.55 5.71
CA ASN A 357 -14.73 4.61 5.86
C ASN A 357 -14.09 5.34 4.67
N MET A 358 -13.08 6.15 5.00
CA MET A 358 -12.37 7.07 4.11
C MET A 358 -11.00 6.50 3.72
N VAL A 359 -10.61 6.80 2.50
CA VAL A 359 -9.23 6.71 1.99
C VAL A 359 -8.81 8.09 1.49
N LEU A 360 -7.56 8.48 1.76
CA LEU A 360 -7.06 9.84 1.55
C LEU A 360 -6.00 9.89 0.44
N ALA A 361 -6.23 10.68 -0.60
CA ALA A 361 -5.33 10.85 -1.76
C ALA A 361 -4.46 12.11 -1.66
N ASN A 362 -3.24 12.07 -2.21
CA ASN A 362 -2.29 13.19 -2.23
C ASN A 362 -2.24 13.85 -3.61
N LYS A 363 -2.93 15.00 -3.77
CA LYS A 363 -3.17 15.66 -5.06
C LYS A 363 -1.95 15.81 -5.98
N ASN A 364 -0.76 16.01 -5.41
CA ASN A 364 0.44 16.28 -6.20
C ASN A 364 1.06 15.04 -6.86
N LYS A 365 0.59 13.81 -6.57
CA LYS A 365 1.13 12.56 -7.14
C LYS A 365 0.12 11.78 -7.99
N CYS A 366 -1.18 11.93 -7.74
CA CYS A 366 -2.29 11.40 -8.56
C CYS A 366 -2.15 11.69 -10.08
N GLY A 367 -1.46 12.78 -10.45
CA GLY A 367 -1.26 13.19 -11.85
C GLY A 367 -0.13 12.51 -12.62
N GLU A 368 0.75 11.71 -11.98
CA GLU A 368 1.99 11.18 -12.59
C GLU A 368 1.98 9.67 -12.93
N GLN A 369 0.80 9.03 -13.00
CA GLN A 369 0.60 7.59 -13.27
C GLN A 369 0.07 7.21 -14.69
#